data_AF-A0A8J3QCP0-F1
#
_entry.id   AF-A0A8J3QCP0-F1
#
_cell.length_a   1.000
_cell.length_b   1.000
_cell.length_c   1.000
_cell.angle_alpha   90.00
_cell.angle_beta   90.00
_cell.angle_gamma   90.00
#
_symmetry.space_group_name_H-M   'P 1'
#
loop_
_entity.id
_entity.type
_entity.pdbx_description
1 polymer ?
#
loop_
_entity_poly.entity_id
_entity_poly.type
_entity_poly.pdbx_seq_one_letter_code
_entity_poly.pdbx_strand_id
1 'polypeptide(L)'
;MNLAERQAALVAALVAGADAPEGFDTRHLAAARAALLAKRAEEVRQVWPALCAAYGPQWAGVFARWADSRPPQGALRDGWDFALDHPPTAGGMVELRIRQATWVRPRSGPLRRRRLPMIRWCASETSRHRIALQLAGRIYLLP
;
A
#
# COMPACT_ATOMS: atom_id res chain seq x y z
N MET A 1 -3.82 -5.86 -34.58
CA MET A 1 -3.31 -5.19 -33.37
C MET A 1 -2.30 -4.13 -33.78
N ASN A 2 -2.53 -2.87 -33.44
CA ASN A 2 -1.61 -1.77 -33.70
C ASN A 2 -0.46 -1.75 -32.67
N LEU A 3 0.54 -0.87 -32.87
CA LEU A 3 1.69 -0.77 -31.96
C LEU A 3 1.30 -0.40 -30.52
N ALA A 4 0.38 0.55 -30.35
CA ALA A 4 -0.06 1.00 -29.03
C ALA A 4 -0.74 -0.14 -28.26
N GLU A 5 -1.55 -0.95 -28.92
CA GLU A 5 -2.19 -2.13 -28.35
C GLU A 5 -1.16 -3.18 -27.92
N ARG A 6 -0.11 -3.42 -28.73
CA ARG A 6 1.00 -4.32 -28.36
C ARG A 6 1.78 -3.82 -27.15
N GLN A 7 2.05 -2.51 -27.07
CA GLN A 7 2.73 -1.90 -25.94
C GLN A 7 1.89 -1.97 -24.67
N ALA A 8 0.59 -1.70 -24.77
CA ALA A 8 -0.34 -1.82 -23.65
C ALA A 8 -0.40 -3.28 -23.14
N ALA A 9 -0.46 -4.26 -24.04
CA ALA A 9 -0.43 -5.68 -23.68
C ALA A 9 0.87 -6.07 -22.96
N LEU A 10 2.02 -5.58 -23.45
CA LEU A 10 3.31 -5.81 -22.79
C LEU A 10 3.36 -5.20 -21.39
N VAL A 11 2.90 -3.95 -21.23
CA VAL A 11 2.83 -3.30 -19.92
C VAL A 11 1.91 -4.08 -18.99
N ALA A 12 0.73 -4.49 -19.46
CA ALA A 12 -0.20 -5.29 -18.68
C ALA A 12 0.41 -6.64 -18.25
N ALA A 13 1.16 -7.30 -19.11
CA ALA A 13 1.85 -8.55 -18.77
C ALA A 13 2.90 -8.34 -17.67
N LEU A 14 3.63 -7.23 -17.73
CA LEU A 14 4.68 -6.90 -16.76
C LEU A 14 4.16 -6.46 -15.40
N VAL A 15 3.04 -5.72 -15.33
CA VAL A 15 2.60 -5.05 -14.08
C VAL A 15 1.26 -5.52 -13.54
N ALA A 16 0.45 -6.21 -14.34
CA ALA A 16 -0.91 -6.64 -14.00
C ALA A 16 -1.14 -8.15 -14.19
N GLY A 17 -0.11 -8.91 -14.58
CA GLY A 17 -0.19 -10.36 -14.71
C GLY A 17 -0.99 -10.85 -15.92
N ALA A 18 -1.14 -10.02 -16.96
CA ALA A 18 -1.69 -10.48 -18.23
C ALA A 18 -0.75 -11.46 -18.94
N ASP A 19 -1.28 -12.18 -19.93
CA ASP A 19 -0.49 -13.11 -20.73
C ASP A 19 0.62 -12.41 -21.52
N ALA A 20 1.73 -13.11 -21.70
CA ALA A 20 2.85 -12.62 -22.51
C ALA A 20 2.38 -12.39 -23.97
N PRO A 21 2.60 -11.19 -24.55
CA PRO A 21 2.31 -10.97 -25.95
C PRO A 21 3.20 -11.84 -26.85
N GLU A 22 2.67 -12.22 -28.02
CA GLU A 22 3.42 -13.01 -29.01
C GLU A 22 4.75 -12.32 -29.41
N GLY A 23 5.79 -13.14 -29.52
CA GLY A 23 7.13 -12.71 -29.95
C GLY A 23 8.04 -12.20 -28.82
N PHE A 24 7.57 -12.18 -27.57
CA PHE A 24 8.43 -11.87 -26.42
C PHE A 24 8.94 -13.14 -25.74
N ASP A 25 10.21 -13.12 -25.37
CA ASP A 25 10.82 -14.17 -24.56
C ASP A 25 10.25 -14.14 -23.13
N THR A 26 9.63 -15.25 -22.72
CA THR A 26 8.95 -15.37 -21.43
C THR A 26 9.91 -15.29 -20.23
N ARG A 27 11.18 -15.70 -20.39
CA ARG A 27 12.19 -15.60 -19.33
C ARG A 27 12.62 -14.15 -19.13
N HIS A 28 12.82 -13.41 -20.23
CA HIS A 28 13.11 -11.97 -20.14
C HIS A 28 11.94 -11.19 -19.51
N LEU A 29 10.69 -11.54 -19.87
CA LEU A 29 9.52 -10.94 -19.23
C LEU A 29 9.44 -11.26 -17.74
N ALA A 30 9.72 -12.51 -17.35
CA ALA A 30 9.74 -12.90 -15.94
C ALA A 30 10.82 -12.15 -15.15
N ALA A 31 12.01 -11.98 -15.72
CA ALA A 31 13.09 -11.19 -15.11
C ALA A 31 12.69 -9.71 -14.94
N ALA A 32 12.09 -9.11 -15.98
CA ALA A 32 11.61 -7.73 -15.93
C ALA A 32 10.49 -7.55 -14.89
N ARG A 33 9.52 -8.48 -14.82
CA ARG A 33 8.47 -8.50 -13.80
C ARG A 33 9.06 -8.57 -12.39
N ALA A 34 10.03 -9.45 -12.15
CA ALA A 34 10.70 -9.56 -10.87
C ALA A 34 11.41 -8.25 -10.46
N ALA A 35 12.11 -7.60 -11.40
CA ALA A 35 12.77 -6.32 -11.16
C ALA A 35 11.75 -5.20 -10.83
N LEU A 36 10.62 -5.15 -11.55
CA LEU A 36 9.56 -4.17 -11.29
C LEU A 36 8.89 -4.40 -9.93
N LEU A 37 8.63 -5.65 -9.54
CA LEU A 37 8.10 -5.98 -8.21
C LEU A 37 9.07 -5.56 -7.09
N ALA A 38 10.38 -5.82 -7.26
CA ALA A 38 11.40 -5.37 -6.33
C ALA A 38 11.44 -3.83 -6.22
N LYS A 39 11.34 -3.12 -7.36
CA LYS A 39 11.27 -1.66 -7.40
C LYS A 39 10.03 -1.13 -6.67
N ARG A 40 8.86 -1.72 -6.89
CA ARG A 40 7.63 -1.35 -6.19
C ARG A 40 7.75 -1.58 -4.67
N ALA A 41 8.35 -2.68 -4.25
CA ALA A 41 8.61 -2.95 -2.83
C ALA A 41 9.51 -1.88 -2.20
N GLU A 42 10.50 -1.37 -2.95
CA GLU A 42 11.35 -0.27 -2.50
C GLU A 42 10.56 1.03 -2.34
N GLU A 43 9.77 1.41 -3.34
CA GLU A 43 8.97 2.63 -3.28
C GLU A 43 7.98 2.60 -2.12
N VAL A 44 7.36 1.45 -1.84
CA VAL A 44 6.51 1.28 -0.67
C VAL A 44 7.30 1.45 0.62
N ARG A 45 8.53 0.90 0.73
CA ARG A 45 9.38 1.08 1.92
C ARG A 45 9.70 2.54 2.21
N GLN A 46 9.93 3.35 1.18
CA GLN A 46 10.17 4.78 1.34
C GLN A 46 8.94 5.52 1.90
N VAL A 47 7.73 5.05 1.58
CA VAL A 47 6.47 5.70 2.02
C VAL A 47 5.92 5.10 3.32
N TRP A 48 6.21 3.82 3.58
CA TRP A 48 5.69 3.01 4.68
C TRP A 48 6.81 2.31 5.48
N PRO A 49 7.75 3.07 6.08
CA PRO A 49 8.96 2.49 6.67
C PRO A 49 8.67 1.58 7.87
N ALA A 50 7.70 1.91 8.73
CA ALA A 50 7.41 1.12 9.92
C ALA A 50 6.64 -0.15 9.58
N LEU A 51 5.73 -0.08 8.60
CA LEU A 51 5.10 -1.25 8.01
C LEU A 51 6.16 -2.23 7.48
N CYS A 52 7.09 -1.75 6.65
CA CYS A 52 8.08 -2.62 6.02
C CYS A 52 9.07 -3.19 7.04
N ALA A 53 9.46 -2.41 8.05
CA ALA A 53 10.31 -2.86 9.14
C ALA A 53 9.66 -4.02 9.93
N ALA A 54 8.34 -4.05 10.07
CA ALA A 54 7.63 -5.14 10.75
C ALA A 54 7.77 -6.50 10.05
N TYR A 55 8.05 -6.51 8.74
CA TYR A 55 8.35 -7.72 7.96
C TYR A 55 9.85 -8.00 7.82
N GLY A 56 10.70 -7.06 8.22
CA GLY A 56 12.15 -7.18 8.20
C GLY A 56 12.70 -7.62 6.83
N PRO A 57 13.68 -8.53 6.79
CA PRO A 57 14.28 -9.02 5.54
C PRO A 57 13.29 -9.69 4.57
N GLN A 58 12.14 -10.16 5.07
CA GLN A 58 11.15 -10.86 4.25
C GLN A 58 10.28 -9.89 3.43
N TRP A 59 10.32 -8.59 3.72
CA TRP A 59 9.46 -7.57 3.11
C TRP A 59 9.36 -7.70 1.59
N ALA A 60 10.50 -7.73 0.88
CA ALA A 60 10.50 -7.74 -0.58
C ALA A 60 9.80 -8.99 -1.15
N GLY A 61 10.03 -10.16 -0.54
CA GLY A 61 9.41 -11.41 -1.00
C GLY A 61 7.92 -11.50 -0.67
N VAL A 62 7.51 -11.06 0.52
CA VAL A 62 6.08 -11.05 0.92
C VAL A 62 5.31 -10.04 0.08
N PHE A 63 5.86 -8.84 -0.10
CA PHE A 63 5.25 -7.82 -0.94
C PHE A 63 5.19 -8.27 -2.40
N ALA A 64 6.24 -8.86 -2.97
CA ALA A 64 6.22 -9.32 -4.35
C ALA A 64 5.13 -10.36 -4.61
N ARG A 65 4.94 -11.33 -3.70
CA ARG A 65 3.85 -12.31 -3.81
C ARG A 65 2.47 -11.67 -3.71
N TRP A 66 2.32 -10.65 -2.87
CA TRP A 66 1.08 -9.89 -2.80
C TRP A 66 0.88 -9.02 -4.05
N ALA A 67 1.89 -8.31 -4.53
CA ALA A 67 1.75 -7.45 -5.70
C ALA A 67 1.65 -8.23 -7.01
N ASP A 68 1.91 -9.54 -6.98
CA ASP A 68 1.83 -10.41 -8.14
C ASP A 68 0.43 -10.35 -8.78
N SER A 69 0.39 -10.03 -10.06
CA SER A 69 -0.84 -9.82 -10.86
C SER A 69 -1.76 -8.69 -10.37
N ARG A 70 -1.28 -7.81 -9.48
CA ARG A 70 -2.00 -6.62 -9.03
C ARG A 70 -1.42 -5.36 -9.70
N PRO A 71 -2.21 -4.63 -10.53
CA PRO A 71 -1.77 -3.37 -11.11
C PRO A 71 -1.29 -2.39 -10.04
N PRO A 72 -0.18 -1.65 -10.27
CA PRO A 72 0.30 -0.64 -9.33
C PRO A 72 -0.70 0.49 -9.16
N GLN A 73 -1.00 0.85 -7.91
CA GLN A 73 -1.84 2.00 -7.57
C GLN A 73 -1.04 3.13 -6.90
N GLY A 74 0.29 3.00 -6.90
CA GLY A 74 1.24 3.90 -6.26
C GLY A 74 1.56 3.51 -4.83
N ALA A 75 2.80 3.77 -4.39
CA ALA A 75 3.36 3.27 -3.13
C ALA A 75 2.48 3.51 -1.88
N LEU A 76 1.82 4.67 -1.78
CA LEU A 76 0.94 4.95 -0.65
C LEU A 76 -0.28 4.03 -0.63
N ARG A 77 -0.92 3.82 -1.79
CA ARG A 77 -2.10 2.96 -1.91
C ARG A 77 -1.74 1.49 -1.81
N ASP A 78 -0.65 1.08 -2.47
CA ASP A 78 -0.16 -0.29 -2.44
C ASP A 78 0.20 -0.71 -1.01
N GLY A 79 0.92 0.13 -0.25
CA GLY A 79 1.24 -0.17 1.16
C GLY A 79 0.00 -0.24 2.05
N TRP A 80 -1.02 0.58 1.79
CA TRP A 80 -2.28 0.51 2.54
C TRP A 80 -3.03 -0.78 2.26
N ASP A 81 -3.22 -1.12 0.99
CA ASP A 81 -3.96 -2.32 0.58
C ASP A 81 -3.23 -3.58 1.05
N PHE A 82 -1.89 -3.60 0.94
CA PHE A 82 -1.06 -4.65 1.52
C PHE A 82 -1.29 -4.79 3.02
N ALA A 83 -1.28 -3.70 3.80
CA ALA A 83 -1.42 -3.76 5.25
C ALA A 83 -2.82 -4.16 5.73
N LEU A 84 -3.85 -4.03 4.89
CA LEU A 84 -5.19 -4.58 5.17
C LEU A 84 -5.24 -6.08 4.94
N ASP A 85 -4.63 -6.56 3.85
CA ASP A 85 -4.56 -7.99 3.52
C ASP A 85 -3.57 -8.73 4.43
N HIS A 86 -2.52 -8.03 4.88
CA HIS A 86 -1.42 -8.54 5.71
C HIS A 86 -1.18 -7.59 6.90
N PRO A 87 -1.98 -7.69 7.97
CA PRO A 87 -1.87 -6.80 9.13
C PRO A 87 -0.47 -6.86 9.77
N PRO A 88 0.26 -5.73 9.87
CA PRO A 88 1.57 -5.71 10.50
C PRO A 88 1.49 -5.76 12.03
N THR A 89 2.61 -6.08 12.67
CA THR A 89 2.76 -5.97 14.12
C THR A 89 3.25 -4.58 14.53
N ALA A 90 3.07 -4.26 15.82
CA ALA A 90 3.70 -3.12 16.52
C ALA A 90 3.70 -1.80 15.71
N GLY A 91 4.89 -1.28 15.36
CA GLY A 91 5.07 0.01 14.71
C GLY A 91 4.36 0.13 13.35
N GLY A 92 4.28 -0.96 12.58
CA GLY A 92 3.54 -0.96 11.32
C GLY A 92 2.03 -0.78 11.52
N MET A 93 1.47 -1.30 12.62
CA MET A 93 0.06 -1.12 12.97
C MET A 93 -0.21 0.34 13.36
N VAL A 94 0.72 0.97 14.07
CA VAL A 94 0.62 2.40 14.43
C VAL A 94 0.65 3.27 13.18
N GLU A 95 1.57 3.00 12.25
CA GLU A 95 1.63 3.74 10.97
C GLU A 95 0.32 3.60 10.18
N LEU A 96 -0.23 2.38 10.05
CA LEU A 96 -1.51 2.15 9.40
C LEU A 96 -2.65 2.95 10.07
N ARG A 97 -2.72 2.94 11.40
CA ARG A 97 -3.73 3.71 12.17
C ARG A 97 -3.63 5.21 11.90
N ILE A 98 -2.41 5.77 11.88
CA ILE A 98 -2.19 7.19 11.58
C ILE A 98 -2.66 7.51 10.16
N ARG A 99 -2.37 6.64 9.18
CA ARG A 99 -2.78 6.81 7.79
C ARG A 99 -4.30 6.72 7.65
N GLN A 100 -4.94 5.75 8.31
CA GLN A 100 -6.41 5.62 8.42
C GLN A 100 -7.07 6.85 9.04
N ALA A 101 -6.41 7.47 10.01
CA ALA A 101 -6.90 8.67 10.66
C ALA A 101 -6.77 9.93 9.77
N THR A 102 -5.78 9.98 8.89
CA THR A 102 -5.43 11.18 8.10
C THR A 102 -5.86 11.12 6.63
N TRP A 103 -6.22 9.95 6.11
CA TRP A 103 -6.61 9.75 4.71
C TRP A 103 -7.96 9.04 4.60
N VAL A 104 -8.61 9.26 3.46
CA VAL A 104 -9.78 8.50 3.00
C VAL A 104 -9.31 7.57 1.89
N ARG A 105 -9.65 6.30 2.05
CA ARG A 105 -9.46 5.27 1.03
C ARG A 105 -10.76 5.07 0.25
N PRO A 106 -10.89 5.62 -0.98
CA PRO A 106 -12.03 5.31 -1.82
C PRO A 106 -11.95 3.85 -2.33
N ARG A 107 -13.10 3.29 -2.72
CA ARG A 107 -13.15 1.95 -3.33
C ARG A 107 -12.28 1.86 -4.59
N SER A 108 -12.27 2.92 -5.40
CA SER A 108 -11.43 3.07 -6.60
C SER A 108 -10.81 4.47 -6.64
N GLY A 109 -9.65 4.59 -7.27
CA GLY A 109 -8.91 5.85 -7.43
C GLY A 109 -7.95 6.19 -6.28
N PRO A 110 -7.30 7.36 -6.35
CA PRO A 110 -6.22 7.73 -5.45
C PRO A 110 -6.71 8.00 -4.03
N LEU A 111 -5.84 7.75 -3.05
CA LEU A 111 -6.08 8.16 -1.66
C LEU A 111 -6.24 9.68 -1.59
N ARG A 112 -7.18 10.13 -0.76
CA ARG A 112 -7.41 11.57 -0.54
C ARG A 112 -7.12 11.95 0.90
N ARG A 113 -6.33 13.00 1.10
CA ARG A 113 -6.03 13.49 2.44
C ARG A 113 -7.30 14.08 3.04
N ARG A 114 -7.61 13.74 4.29
CA ARG A 114 -8.72 14.35 5.02
C ARG A 114 -8.38 15.82 5.26
N ARG A 115 -9.34 16.71 4.97
CA ARG A 115 -9.22 18.16 5.19
C ARG A 115 -9.77 18.63 6.53
N LEU A 116 -10.46 17.77 7.27
CA LEU A 116 -11.15 18.12 8.52
C LEU A 116 -10.72 17.21 9.68
N PRO A 117 -10.71 17.73 10.92
CA PRO A 117 -10.28 16.98 12.11
C PRO A 117 -11.19 15.78 12.39
N MET A 118 -10.64 14.73 13.00
CA MET A 118 -11.40 13.55 13.44
C MET A 118 -11.43 13.48 14.96
N ILE A 119 -12.64 13.39 15.52
CA ILE A 119 -12.90 13.08 16.94
C ILE A 119 -13.23 11.59 16.99
N ARG A 120 -12.41 10.79 17.69
CA ARG A 120 -12.70 9.37 17.94
C ARG A 120 -12.88 9.14 19.43
N TRP A 121 -14.02 8.56 19.81
CA TRP A 121 -14.29 8.12 21.16
C TRP A 121 -13.54 6.81 21.42
N CYS A 122 -12.73 6.78 22.47
CA CYS A 122 -12.12 5.54 22.95
C CYS A 122 -12.83 5.12 24.23
N ALA A 123 -13.51 3.97 24.20
CA ALA A 123 -13.97 3.35 25.43
C ALA A 123 -12.74 2.86 26.20
N SER A 124 -12.58 3.39 27.40
CA SER A 124 -11.60 2.94 28.38
C SER A 124 -12.30 1.92 29.29
N GLU A 125 -11.62 0.81 29.59
CA GLU A 125 -12.10 -0.27 30.47
C GLU A 125 -12.36 0.19 31.92
N THR A 126 -11.96 1.42 32.24
CA THR A 126 -12.29 2.15 33.47
C THR A 126 -13.05 3.42 33.07
N SER A 127 -14.23 3.65 33.65
CA SER A 127 -15.26 4.65 33.29
C SER A 127 -14.87 6.14 33.24
N ARG A 128 -13.85 6.52 32.46
CA ARG A 128 -13.65 7.88 31.95
C ARG A 128 -13.49 7.85 30.45
N HIS A 129 -14.46 8.40 29.74
CA HIS A 129 -14.43 8.56 28.29
C HIS A 129 -13.27 9.48 27.91
N ARG A 130 -12.29 8.99 27.15
CA ARG A 130 -11.19 9.82 26.65
C ARG A 130 -11.42 10.10 25.16
N ILE A 131 -11.37 11.37 24.79
CA ILE A 131 -11.55 11.81 23.42
C ILE A 131 -10.17 11.95 22.77
N ALA A 132 -9.95 11.20 21.68
CA ALA A 132 -8.81 11.44 20.80
C ALA A 132 -9.23 12.42 19.70
N LEU A 133 -8.71 13.64 19.73
CA LEU A 133 -8.90 14.65 18.69
C LEU A 133 -7.64 14.73 17.82
N GLN A 134 -7.78 14.47 16.53
CA GLN A 134 -6.73 14.77 15.57
C GLN A 134 -7.04 16.07 14.83
N LEU A 135 -6.22 17.10 15.06
CA LEU A 135 -6.36 18.42 14.44
C LEU A 135 -5.00 18.84 13.86
N ALA A 136 -5.00 19.26 12.59
CA ALA A 136 -3.81 19.77 11.88
C ALA A 136 -2.55 18.85 11.94
N GLY A 137 -2.74 17.53 12.01
CA GLY A 137 -1.64 16.55 12.03
C GLY A 137 -1.09 16.21 13.43
N ARG A 138 -1.61 16.81 14.50
CA ARG A 138 -1.30 16.43 15.89
C ARG A 138 -2.46 15.66 16.52
N ILE A 139 -2.13 14.67 17.35
CA ILE A 139 -3.09 13.86 18.11
C ILE A 139 -3.12 14.39 19.54
N TYR A 140 -4.29 14.81 19.99
CA TYR A 140 -4.54 15.28 21.36
C TYR A 140 -5.44 14.27 22.08
N LEU A 141 -5.03 13.89 23.30
CA LEU A 141 -5.84 13.09 24.21
C LEU A 141 -6.44 14.03 25.27
N LEU A 142 -7.74 14.27 25.16
CA LEU A 142 -8.47 15.09 26.11
C LEU A 142 -9.03 14.20 27.25
N PRO A 143 -9.00 14.68 28.51
CA PRO A 143 -9.54 13.95 29.66
C PRO A 143 -11.07 13.81 29.61
#